data_AF-A0A9E5WLR6-F1
#
_entry.id   AF-A0A9E5WLR6-F1
#
_cell.length_a   1.000
_cell.length_b   1.000
_cell.length_c   1.000
_cell.angle_alpha   90.00
_cell.angle_beta   90.00
_cell.angle_gamma   90.00
#
_symmetry.space_group_name_H-M   'P 1'
#
loop_
_entity.id
_entity.type
_entity.pdbx_description
1 polymer ?
#
loop_
_entity_poly.entity_id
_entity_poly.type
_entity_poly.pdbx_seq_one_letter_code
_entity_poly.pdbx_strand_id
1 'polypeptide(L)'
;MVENYIKKDIPKDLSKLAKASKACSSASTSSQRTYAFLIDAYESVAYGTYILGYPVRISFGALACAAKACLRVFELRGTLDAFPHDVVTIDVRYPEGHPKHMVIEPSNPPGTKDFSTTNSRDNFKGVCMALMTGEFTLARQIAALAWDPPDAKYVFANSSTCTWNDQRLAYAMREFFAGNTDEALAFLAKVFPGQKRFIYVRYIAGLI
;
A
#
# COMPACT_ATOMS: atom_id res chain seq x y z
N MET A 1 -31.70 -3.59 18.90
CA MET A 1 -32.44 -4.65 18.16
C MET A 1 -31.72 -5.15 16.90
N VAL A 2 -30.49 -4.71 16.59
CA VAL A 2 -29.72 -5.12 15.39
C VAL A 2 -28.72 -6.26 15.69
N GLU A 3 -28.34 -6.47 16.95
CA GLU A 3 -27.36 -7.50 17.34
C GLU A 3 -27.84 -8.95 17.17
N ASN A 4 -29.16 -9.19 17.15
CA ASN A 4 -29.72 -10.54 17.04
C ASN A 4 -29.85 -11.06 15.60
N TYR A 5 -29.69 -10.20 14.58
CA TYR A 5 -29.67 -10.63 13.17
C TYR A 5 -28.28 -11.03 12.67
N ILE A 6 -27.23 -10.79 13.45
CA ILE A 6 -25.83 -10.99 13.02
C ILE A 6 -25.39 -12.46 13.21
N LYS A 7 -26.02 -13.21 14.11
CA LYS A 7 -25.50 -14.54 14.50
C LYS A 7 -26.07 -15.74 13.73
N LYS A 8 -27.19 -15.60 13.01
CA LYS A 8 -27.88 -16.78 12.45
C LYS A 8 -27.44 -17.20 11.05
N ASP A 9 -26.92 -16.28 10.22
CA ASP A 9 -26.58 -16.59 8.82
C ASP A 9 -25.18 -16.11 8.44
N ILE A 10 -24.18 -16.35 9.30
CA ILE A 10 -22.79 -16.29 8.87
C ILE A 10 -22.44 -17.69 8.35
N PRO A 11 -22.31 -17.90 7.02
CA PRO A 11 -21.85 -19.17 6.48
C PRO A 11 -20.64 -19.69 7.27
N LYS A 12 -20.60 -20.99 7.58
CA LYS A 12 -19.52 -21.58 8.39
C LYS A 12 -18.11 -21.22 7.88
N ASP A 13 -17.94 -20.92 6.60
CA ASP A 13 -16.67 -20.45 6.03
C ASP A 13 -16.27 -19.01 6.41
N LEU A 14 -17.23 -18.11 6.67
CA LEU A 14 -16.91 -16.76 7.16
C LEU A 14 -16.39 -16.79 8.62
N SER A 15 -16.70 -17.85 9.39
CA SER A 15 -16.10 -18.04 10.73
C SER A 15 -14.58 -18.31 10.64
N LYS A 16 -14.09 -18.87 9.53
CA LYS A 16 -12.66 -19.01 9.25
C LYS A 16 -12.04 -17.65 8.93
N LEU A 17 -12.74 -16.78 8.21
CA LEU A 17 -12.31 -15.40 7.97
C LEU A 17 -12.28 -14.57 9.26
N ALA A 18 -13.26 -14.75 10.15
CA ALA A 18 -13.27 -14.12 11.47
C ALA A 18 -12.12 -14.62 12.35
N LYS A 19 -11.78 -15.91 12.30
CA LYS A 19 -10.57 -16.46 12.93
C LYS A 19 -9.28 -15.89 12.33
N ALA A 20 -9.21 -15.72 11.00
CA ALA A 20 -8.08 -15.08 10.33
C ALA A 20 -7.92 -13.61 10.74
N SER A 21 -9.03 -12.88 10.89
CA SER A 21 -9.05 -11.51 11.43
C SER A 21 -8.55 -11.47 12.89
N LYS A 22 -8.92 -12.44 13.73
CA LYS A 22 -8.47 -12.53 15.13
C LYS A 22 -7.01 -12.96 15.30
N ALA A 23 -6.46 -13.72 14.35
CA ALA A 23 -5.03 -14.02 14.30
C ALA A 23 -4.17 -12.78 13.96
N CYS A 24 -4.76 -11.79 13.29
CA CYS A 24 -4.11 -10.54 12.90
C CYS A 24 -3.66 -9.69 14.12
N SER A 25 -4.30 -9.85 15.28
CA SER A 25 -3.98 -9.08 16.50
C SER A 25 -2.97 -9.75 17.44
N SER A 26 -2.52 -10.98 17.18
CA SER A 26 -1.64 -11.74 18.08
C SER A 26 -0.21 -11.93 17.57
N ALA A 27 0.18 -11.30 16.46
CA ALA A 27 1.46 -11.56 15.80
C ALA A 27 2.53 -10.51 16.14
N SER A 28 3.10 -10.58 17.34
CA SER A 28 4.20 -9.69 17.78
C SER A 28 5.56 -10.01 17.14
N THR A 29 5.64 -11.01 16.25
CA THR A 29 6.87 -11.46 15.57
C THR A 29 6.75 -11.50 14.03
N SER A 30 5.67 -10.97 13.46
CA SER A 30 5.48 -11.01 12.00
C SER A 30 6.36 -10.01 11.27
N SER A 31 7.03 -10.49 10.22
CA SER A 31 7.86 -9.68 9.33
C SER A 31 7.03 -8.77 8.42
N GLN A 32 7.63 -7.71 7.89
CA GLN A 32 7.04 -6.85 6.85
C GLN A 32 6.50 -7.67 5.67
N ARG A 33 7.19 -8.76 5.27
CA ARG A 33 6.76 -9.67 4.21
C ARG A 33 5.47 -10.41 4.57
N THR A 34 5.32 -10.83 5.82
CA THR A 34 4.10 -11.50 6.30
C THR A 34 2.90 -10.59 6.16
N TYR A 35 3.03 -9.32 6.56
CA TYR A 35 1.95 -8.36 6.41
C TYR A 35 1.66 -8.00 4.95
N ALA A 36 2.69 -7.93 4.10
CA ALA A 36 2.49 -7.74 2.66
C ALA A 36 1.63 -8.87 2.06
N PHE A 37 1.90 -10.14 2.38
CA PHE A 37 1.04 -11.25 1.97
C PHE A 37 -0.38 -11.17 2.53
N LEU A 38 -0.55 -10.68 3.75
CA LEU A 38 -1.88 -10.50 4.34
C LEU A 38 -2.70 -9.44 3.60
N ILE A 39 -2.07 -8.37 3.11
CA ILE A 39 -2.75 -7.35 2.29
C ILE A 39 -3.38 -8.02 1.07
N ASP A 40 -2.58 -8.75 0.28
CA ASP A 40 -3.05 -9.42 -0.95
C ASP A 40 -4.16 -10.43 -0.67
N ALA A 41 -4.03 -11.20 0.42
CA ALA A 41 -5.04 -12.17 0.84
C ALA A 41 -6.37 -11.49 1.20
N TYR A 42 -6.32 -10.40 1.98
CA TYR A 42 -7.53 -9.67 2.37
C TYR A 42 -8.17 -8.93 1.19
N GLU A 43 -7.38 -8.37 0.28
CA GLU A 43 -7.89 -7.78 -0.96
C GLU A 43 -8.57 -8.82 -1.84
N SER A 44 -7.96 -9.99 -2.01
CA SER A 44 -8.54 -11.09 -2.77
C SER A 44 -9.90 -11.53 -2.19
N VAL A 45 -9.98 -11.62 -0.86
CA VAL A 45 -11.26 -11.89 -0.17
C VAL A 45 -12.26 -10.76 -0.42
N ALA A 46 -11.86 -9.50 -0.24
CA ALA A 46 -12.75 -8.36 -0.42
C ALA A 46 -13.33 -8.26 -1.83
N TYR A 47 -12.47 -8.39 -2.85
CA TYR A 47 -12.88 -8.37 -4.24
C TYR A 47 -13.71 -9.60 -4.59
N GLY A 48 -13.31 -10.78 -4.13
CA GLY A 48 -14.07 -12.01 -4.33
C GLY A 48 -15.48 -11.92 -3.75
N THR A 49 -15.63 -11.47 -2.49
CA THR A 49 -16.95 -11.32 -1.86
C THR A 49 -17.79 -10.24 -2.54
N TYR A 50 -17.18 -9.15 -3.00
CA TYR A 50 -17.88 -8.11 -3.75
C TYR A 50 -18.43 -8.64 -5.09
N ILE A 51 -17.59 -9.31 -5.88
CA ILE A 51 -17.96 -9.88 -7.19
C ILE A 51 -19.06 -10.94 -7.05
N LEU A 52 -19.01 -11.75 -5.99
CA LEU A 52 -20.01 -12.78 -5.71
C LEU A 52 -21.34 -12.23 -5.13
N GLY A 53 -21.48 -10.91 -4.98
CA GLY A 53 -22.72 -10.28 -4.52
C GLY A 53 -22.98 -10.41 -3.01
N TYR A 54 -21.94 -10.67 -2.21
CA TYR A 54 -22.09 -10.66 -0.75
C TYR A 54 -22.41 -9.24 -0.26
N PRO A 55 -23.03 -9.10 0.93
CA PRO A 55 -23.25 -7.80 1.53
C PRO A 55 -21.97 -6.96 1.60
N VAL A 56 -22.03 -5.71 1.15
CA VAL A 56 -20.86 -4.80 1.05
C VAL A 56 -20.04 -4.70 2.34
N ARG A 57 -20.69 -4.80 3.50
CA ARG A 57 -20.04 -4.82 4.82
C ARG A 57 -19.02 -5.95 4.99
N ILE A 58 -19.20 -7.09 4.32
CA ILE A 58 -18.27 -8.22 4.36
C ILE A 58 -17.00 -7.87 3.57
N SER A 59 -17.16 -7.36 2.34
CA SER A 59 -16.05 -6.90 1.52
C SER A 59 -15.29 -5.76 2.19
N PHE A 60 -16.01 -4.82 2.82
CA PHE A 60 -15.41 -3.71 3.57
C PHE A 60 -14.69 -4.20 4.84
N GLY A 61 -15.21 -5.22 5.52
CA GLY A 61 -14.53 -5.84 6.66
C GLY A 61 -13.17 -6.42 6.27
N ALA A 62 -13.07 -7.06 5.10
CA ALA A 62 -11.81 -7.56 4.57
C ALA A 62 -10.86 -6.42 4.15
N LEU A 63 -11.35 -5.38 3.45
CA LEU A 63 -10.54 -4.19 3.13
C LEU A 63 -10.01 -3.47 4.38
N ALA A 64 -10.79 -3.41 5.46
CA ALA A 64 -10.34 -2.81 6.71
C ALA A 64 -9.18 -3.63 7.33
N CYS A 65 -9.20 -4.95 7.18
CA CYS A 65 -8.08 -5.81 7.59
C CYS A 65 -6.85 -5.59 6.69
N ALA A 66 -7.03 -5.44 5.37
CA ALA A 66 -5.95 -5.09 4.44
C ALA A 66 -5.30 -3.75 4.82
N ALA A 67 -6.09 -2.72 5.13
CA ALA A 67 -5.59 -1.42 5.58
C ALA A 67 -4.80 -1.53 6.89
N LYS A 68 -5.25 -2.34 7.85
CA LYS A 68 -4.52 -2.59 9.12
C LYS A 68 -3.19 -3.31 8.87
N ALA A 69 -3.18 -4.30 7.99
CA ALA A 69 -1.95 -4.97 7.57
C ALA A 69 -1.00 -3.99 6.84
N CYS A 70 -1.54 -3.11 6.00
CA CYS A 70 -0.79 -2.03 5.34
C CYS A 70 -0.09 -1.14 6.36
N LEU A 71 -0.80 -0.64 7.38
CA LEU A 71 -0.16 0.14 8.45
C LEU A 71 1.05 -0.60 9.06
N ARG A 72 0.90 -1.90 9.35
CA ARG A 72 2.01 -2.71 9.89
C ARG A 72 3.19 -2.84 8.93
N VAL A 73 2.96 -2.99 7.62
CA VAL A 73 4.04 -2.97 6.62
C VAL A 73 4.83 -1.67 6.68
N PHE A 74 4.14 -0.52 6.78
CA PHE A 74 4.77 0.79 6.86
C PHE A 74 5.49 1.04 8.19
N GLU A 75 4.95 0.59 9.32
CA GLU A 75 5.61 0.65 10.63
C GLU A 75 6.90 -0.18 10.68
N LEU A 76 6.96 -1.26 9.89
CA LEU A 76 8.12 -2.14 9.77
C LEU A 76 9.07 -1.73 8.64
N ARG A 77 8.86 -0.58 7.98
CA ARG A 77 9.70 -0.10 6.87
C ARG A 77 11.19 -0.15 7.25
N GLY A 78 12.01 -0.69 6.34
CA GLY A 78 13.47 -0.72 6.49
C GLY A 78 13.98 -1.74 7.51
N THR A 79 13.10 -2.58 8.08
CA THR A 79 13.51 -3.67 8.96
C THR A 79 13.99 -4.90 8.18
N LEU A 80 13.53 -5.08 6.94
CA LEU A 80 13.98 -6.16 6.06
C LEU A 80 15.17 -5.74 5.20
N ASP A 81 16.12 -6.64 5.06
CA ASP A 81 17.15 -6.54 4.03
C ASP A 81 16.53 -6.71 2.65
N ALA A 82 17.08 -6.01 1.66
CA ALA A 82 16.69 -6.12 0.27
C ALA A 82 16.78 -7.58 -0.20
N PHE A 83 15.79 -8.01 -1.00
CA PHE A 83 15.79 -9.37 -1.53
C PHE A 83 17.07 -9.62 -2.34
N PRO A 84 17.86 -10.66 -2.00
CA PRO A 84 19.08 -10.96 -2.74
C PRO A 84 18.68 -11.46 -4.12
N HIS A 85 19.04 -10.70 -5.15
CA HIS A 85 18.93 -11.13 -6.53
C HIS A 85 20.13 -10.62 -7.31
N ASP A 86 20.52 -11.42 -8.29
CA ASP A 86 21.62 -11.09 -9.17
C ASP A 86 21.09 -10.52 -10.48
N VAL A 87 21.75 -9.48 -10.98
CA VAL A 87 21.54 -8.98 -12.33
C VAL A 87 22.46 -9.75 -13.25
N VAL A 88 21.86 -10.48 -14.19
CA VAL A 88 22.58 -11.16 -15.26
C VAL A 88 22.63 -10.24 -16.46
N THR A 89 23.83 -9.78 -16.81
CA THR A 89 24.07 -8.99 -18.03
C THR A 89 24.67 -9.89 -19.09
N ILE A 90 23.99 -9.98 -20.25
CA ILE A 90 24.46 -10.73 -21.41
C ILE A 90 25.06 -9.75 -22.43
N ASP A 91 26.36 -9.86 -22.70
CA ASP A 91 27.06 -9.08 -23.72
C ASP A 91 27.25 -9.91 -24.99
N VAL A 92 26.34 -9.70 -25.94
CA VAL A 92 26.30 -10.40 -27.23
C VAL A 92 27.52 -10.15 -28.13
N ARG A 93 28.42 -9.22 -27.77
CA ARG A 93 29.68 -9.00 -28.50
C ARG A 93 30.71 -10.10 -28.25
N TYR A 94 30.55 -10.88 -27.18
CA TYR A 94 31.41 -12.02 -26.87
C TYR A 94 30.67 -13.33 -27.15
N PRO A 95 31.35 -14.38 -27.66
CA PRO A 95 30.72 -15.68 -27.89
C PRO A 95 30.32 -16.35 -26.57
N GLU A 96 29.34 -17.24 -26.64
CA GLU A 96 28.93 -18.07 -25.50
C GLU A 96 30.13 -18.83 -24.91
N GLY A 97 30.26 -18.82 -23.58
CA GLY A 97 31.43 -19.38 -22.87
C GLY A 97 32.59 -18.39 -22.65
N HIS A 98 32.59 -17.21 -23.28
CA HIS A 98 33.57 -16.18 -22.95
C HIS A 98 33.25 -15.54 -21.57
N PRO A 99 34.23 -15.27 -20.68
CA PRO A 99 33.97 -14.72 -19.34
C PRO A 99 33.21 -13.38 -19.31
N LYS A 100 33.26 -12.62 -20.41
CA LYS A 100 32.52 -11.36 -20.56
C LYS A 100 31.14 -11.51 -21.22
N HIS A 101 30.80 -12.71 -21.71
CA HIS A 101 29.50 -12.98 -22.32
C HIS A 101 28.37 -12.90 -21.30
N MET A 102 28.62 -13.39 -20.09
CA MET A 102 27.66 -13.37 -18.99
C MET A 102 28.35 -12.83 -17.74
N VAL A 103 27.91 -11.67 -17.26
CA VAL A 103 28.36 -11.08 -16.00
C VAL A 103 27.20 -11.12 -15.02
N ILE A 104 27.46 -11.68 -13.83
CA ILE A 104 26.48 -11.81 -12.75
C ILE A 104 26.94 -10.91 -11.61
N GLU A 105 26.12 -9.91 -11.26
CA GLU A 105 26.43 -8.96 -10.19
C GLU A 105 25.26 -8.90 -9.20
N PRO A 106 25.52 -8.82 -7.88
CA PRO A 106 24.46 -8.57 -6.91
C PRO A 106 23.76 -7.24 -7.24
N SER A 107 22.44 -7.26 -7.37
CA SER A 107 21.66 -6.05 -7.67
C SER A 107 21.72 -5.01 -6.55
N ASN A 108 21.87 -5.50 -5.31
CA ASN A 108 21.90 -4.69 -4.10
C ASN A 108 23.21 -4.89 -3.33
N PRO A 109 23.91 -3.81 -2.92
CA PRO A 109 25.02 -3.91 -2.00
C PRO A 109 24.62 -4.58 -0.66
N PRO A 110 25.54 -5.26 0.04
CA PRO A 110 25.28 -5.79 1.37
C PRO A 110 24.75 -4.73 2.33
N GLY A 111 23.72 -5.06 3.11
CA GLY A 111 23.09 -4.15 4.08
C GLY A 111 22.04 -3.19 3.50
N THR A 112 21.80 -3.23 2.18
CA THR A 112 20.69 -2.50 1.56
C THR A 112 19.36 -2.95 2.15
N LYS A 113 18.48 -1.99 2.48
CA LYS A 113 17.13 -2.28 3.01
C LYS A 113 16.09 -2.33 1.90
N ASP A 114 15.06 -3.16 2.12
CA ASP A 114 13.93 -3.26 1.21
C ASP A 114 12.89 -2.16 1.49
N PHE A 115 12.72 -1.24 0.55
CA PHE A 115 11.67 -0.22 0.58
C PHE A 115 10.55 -0.49 -0.42
N SER A 116 10.67 -1.54 -1.24
CA SER A 116 9.80 -1.78 -2.39
C SER A 116 8.33 -1.95 -2.02
N THR A 117 8.03 -2.56 -0.87
CA THR A 117 6.67 -2.78 -0.35
C THR A 117 6.14 -1.62 0.50
N THR A 118 6.92 -0.54 0.64
CA THR A 118 6.56 0.65 1.42
C THR A 118 6.66 1.93 0.59
N ASN A 119 6.50 1.80 -0.73
CA ASN A 119 6.52 2.92 -1.66
C ASN A 119 5.23 3.77 -1.54
N SER A 120 5.25 4.96 -2.12
CA SER A 120 4.09 5.86 -2.06
C SER A 120 2.81 5.34 -2.74
N ARG A 121 2.89 4.51 -3.79
CA ARG A 121 1.69 3.91 -4.41
C ARG A 121 0.97 3.02 -3.41
N ASP A 122 1.70 2.13 -2.74
CA ASP A 122 1.13 1.23 -1.73
C ASP A 122 0.62 2.01 -0.52
N ASN A 123 1.28 3.11 -0.16
CA ASN A 123 0.83 4.01 0.90
C ASN A 123 -0.54 4.61 0.55
N PHE A 124 -0.65 5.23 -0.62
CA PHE A 124 -1.89 5.84 -1.09
C PHE A 124 -3.03 4.82 -1.22
N LYS A 125 -2.73 3.61 -1.69
CA LYS A 125 -3.67 2.48 -1.72
C LYS A 125 -4.17 2.15 -0.31
N GLY A 126 -3.27 2.03 0.67
CA GLY A 126 -3.59 1.81 2.08
C GLY A 126 -4.52 2.87 2.66
N VAL A 127 -4.23 4.15 2.38
CA VAL A 127 -5.09 5.28 2.77
C VAL A 127 -6.48 5.15 2.14
N CYS A 128 -6.57 4.87 0.84
CA CYS A 128 -7.84 4.66 0.14
C CYS A 128 -8.65 3.50 0.75
N MET A 129 -8.00 2.37 1.05
CA MET A 129 -8.66 1.24 1.70
C MET A 129 -9.26 1.62 3.05
N ALA A 130 -8.52 2.34 3.89
CA ALA A 130 -9.01 2.82 5.18
C ALA A 130 -10.18 3.82 5.03
N LEU A 131 -10.11 4.73 4.04
CA LEU A 131 -11.17 5.69 3.78
C LEU A 131 -12.46 5.02 3.28
N MET A 132 -12.36 4.07 2.36
CA MET A 132 -13.52 3.32 1.83
C MET A 132 -14.29 2.57 2.94
N THR A 133 -13.61 2.20 4.03
CA THR A 133 -14.20 1.48 5.16
C THR A 133 -14.58 2.39 6.33
N GLY A 134 -14.41 3.72 6.19
CA GLY A 134 -14.73 4.70 7.24
C GLY A 134 -13.71 4.78 8.38
N GLU A 135 -12.55 4.14 8.25
CA GLU A 135 -11.50 4.09 9.27
C GLU A 135 -10.57 5.33 9.15
N PHE A 136 -11.11 6.53 9.39
CA PHE A 136 -10.37 7.80 9.20
C PHE A 136 -9.09 7.92 10.03
N THR A 137 -9.08 7.44 11.27
CA THR A 137 -7.89 7.44 12.12
C THR A 137 -6.78 6.58 11.52
N LEU A 138 -7.14 5.40 11.00
CA LEU A 138 -6.21 4.51 10.33
C LEU A 138 -5.68 5.13 9.04
N ALA A 139 -6.54 5.76 8.24
CA ALA A 139 -6.14 6.49 7.04
C ALA A 139 -5.10 7.57 7.36
N ARG A 140 -5.34 8.37 8.42
CA ARG A 140 -4.39 9.38 8.91
C ARG A 140 -3.05 8.76 9.32
N GLN A 141 -3.07 7.65 10.06
CA GLN A 141 -1.86 6.95 10.50
C GLN A 141 -1.03 6.44 9.32
N ILE A 142 -1.67 5.84 8.32
CA ILE A 142 -0.98 5.36 7.11
C ILE A 142 -0.41 6.55 6.31
N ALA A 143 -1.21 7.60 6.10
CA ALA A 143 -0.78 8.78 5.34
C ALA A 143 0.43 9.47 5.96
N ALA A 144 0.51 9.53 7.30
CA ALA A 144 1.66 10.09 8.02
C ALA A 144 3.00 9.38 7.70
N LEU A 145 2.94 8.13 7.22
CA LEU A 145 4.11 7.33 6.85
C LEU A 145 4.49 7.46 5.35
N ALA A 146 3.78 8.29 4.58
CA ALA A 146 4.09 8.53 3.17
C ALA A 146 5.47 9.18 3.01
N TRP A 147 6.40 8.43 2.43
CA TRP A 147 7.78 8.84 2.20
C TRP A 147 8.46 7.85 1.26
N ASP A 148 9.28 8.36 0.34
CA ASP A 148 10.25 7.60 -0.45
C ASP A 148 11.66 8.19 -0.25
N PRO A 149 12.73 7.38 -0.37
CA PRO A 149 14.09 7.88 -0.43
C PRO A 149 14.30 8.92 -1.55
N PRO A 150 15.12 9.97 -1.36
CA PRO A 150 15.37 11.00 -2.38
C PRO A 150 15.87 10.48 -3.73
N ASP A 151 16.55 9.34 -3.73
CA ASP A 151 17.15 8.67 -4.89
C ASP A 151 16.46 7.33 -5.23
N ALA A 152 15.20 7.17 -4.80
CA ALA A 152 14.43 5.96 -5.03
C ALA A 152 14.32 5.62 -6.53
N LYS A 153 15.14 4.64 -6.96
CA LYS A 153 15.20 4.16 -8.36
C LYS A 153 13.87 3.64 -8.89
N TYR A 154 12.94 3.29 -7.99
CA TYR A 154 11.61 2.79 -8.32
C TYR A 154 10.59 3.90 -8.58
N VAL A 155 10.92 5.18 -8.37
CA VAL A 155 10.01 6.31 -8.61
C VAL A 155 10.39 7.01 -9.91
N PHE A 156 9.57 6.86 -10.95
CA PHE A 156 9.73 7.54 -12.24
C PHE A 156 8.45 7.48 -13.08
N ALA A 157 8.38 8.24 -14.18
CA ALA A 157 7.14 8.48 -14.93
C ALA A 157 6.40 7.20 -15.38
N ASN A 158 7.13 6.19 -15.83
CA ASN A 158 6.58 4.93 -16.36
C ASN A 158 6.87 3.72 -15.46
N SER A 159 7.11 3.97 -14.17
CA SER A 159 7.41 2.90 -13.22
C SER A 159 6.20 1.98 -13.04
N SER A 160 6.45 0.67 -13.07
CA SER A 160 5.45 -0.33 -12.69
C SER A 160 5.24 -0.42 -11.19
N THR A 161 6.19 0.11 -10.40
CA THR A 161 6.13 0.13 -8.93
C THR A 161 5.44 1.39 -8.43
N CYS A 162 6.01 2.56 -8.70
CA CYS A 162 5.48 3.85 -8.22
C CYS A 162 5.78 4.96 -9.23
N THR A 163 4.74 5.58 -9.79
CA THR A 163 4.90 6.72 -10.69
C THR A 163 5.11 8.03 -9.91
N TRP A 164 5.52 9.10 -10.60
CA TRP A 164 5.53 10.44 -10.00
C TRP A 164 4.16 10.89 -9.51
N ASN A 165 3.09 10.45 -10.18
CA ASN A 165 1.73 10.80 -9.77
C ASN A 165 1.31 10.03 -8.52
N ASP A 166 1.67 8.76 -8.39
CA ASP A 166 1.42 7.97 -7.17
C ASP A 166 2.08 8.63 -5.95
N GLN A 167 3.35 9.03 -6.09
CA GLN A 167 4.07 9.74 -5.04
C GLN A 167 3.38 11.05 -4.64
N ARG A 168 3.02 11.88 -5.62
CA ARG A 168 2.34 13.15 -5.37
C ARG A 168 0.98 12.95 -4.69
N LEU A 169 0.22 11.92 -5.08
CA LEU A 169 -1.05 11.60 -4.43
C LEU A 169 -0.85 11.18 -2.97
N ALA A 170 0.12 10.32 -2.68
CA ALA A 170 0.44 9.92 -1.31
C ALA A 170 0.86 11.13 -0.45
N TYR A 171 1.73 11.99 -0.99
CA TYR A 171 2.19 13.18 -0.29
C TYR A 171 1.07 14.20 -0.11
N ALA A 172 0.20 14.38 -1.11
CA ALA A 172 -0.99 15.21 -0.95
C ALA A 172 -1.88 14.73 0.21
N MET A 173 -2.10 13.42 0.34
CA MET A 173 -2.87 12.86 1.46
C MET A 173 -2.18 13.08 2.80
N ARG A 174 -0.86 12.91 2.87
CA ARG A 174 -0.07 13.21 4.09
C ARG A 174 -0.27 14.65 4.53
N GLU A 175 -0.05 15.60 3.62
CA GLU A 175 -0.18 17.03 3.93
C GLU A 175 -1.62 17.41 4.27
N PHE A 176 -2.60 16.85 3.57
CA PHE A 176 -4.01 17.07 3.88
C PHE A 176 -4.37 16.63 5.31
N PHE A 177 -3.97 15.42 5.70
CA PHE A 177 -4.19 14.92 7.06
C PHE A 177 -3.38 15.65 8.14
N ALA A 178 -2.26 16.27 7.77
CA ALA A 178 -1.47 17.14 8.64
C ALA A 178 -2.06 18.56 8.79
N GLY A 179 -3.08 18.91 8.01
CA GLY A 179 -3.67 20.26 7.99
C GLY A 179 -2.95 21.24 7.05
N ASN A 180 -1.91 20.80 6.34
CA ASN A 180 -1.11 21.60 5.41
C ASN A 180 -1.80 21.69 4.04
N THR A 181 -2.97 22.32 4.01
CA THR A 181 -3.86 22.32 2.83
C THR A 181 -3.19 22.89 1.58
N ASP A 182 -2.41 23.97 1.70
CA ASP A 182 -1.76 24.59 0.53
C ASP A 182 -0.69 23.68 -0.09
N GLU A 183 0.08 22.95 0.73
CA GLU A 183 1.07 21.98 0.24
C GLU A 183 0.39 20.77 -0.40
N ALA A 184 -0.70 20.28 0.21
CA ALA A 184 -1.52 19.22 -0.38
C ALA A 184 -2.03 19.62 -1.78
N LEU A 185 -2.53 20.85 -1.93
CA LEU A 185 -2.97 21.40 -3.22
C LEU A 185 -1.81 21.56 -4.21
N ALA A 186 -0.61 21.92 -3.75
CA ALA A 186 0.58 22.01 -4.59
C ALA A 186 0.97 20.64 -5.19
N PHE A 187 0.86 19.56 -4.42
CA PHE A 187 1.04 18.20 -4.94
C PHE A 187 -0.05 17.82 -5.95
N LEU A 188 -1.32 18.08 -5.63
CA LEU A 188 -2.45 17.74 -6.52
C LEU A 188 -2.40 18.50 -7.86
N ALA A 189 -1.99 19.77 -7.85
CA ALA A 189 -1.85 20.57 -9.06
C ALA A 189 -0.84 19.97 -10.06
N LYS A 190 0.18 19.27 -9.56
CA LYS A 190 1.18 18.56 -10.39
C LYS A 190 0.64 17.25 -10.98
N VAL A 191 -0.37 16.64 -10.36
CA VAL A 191 -1.02 15.41 -10.86
C VAL A 191 -2.06 15.74 -11.93
N PHE A 192 -2.81 16.83 -11.74
CA PHE A 192 -3.93 17.22 -12.59
C PHE A 192 -3.73 18.64 -13.15
N PRO A 193 -2.74 18.85 -14.04
CA PRO A 193 -2.47 20.16 -14.60
C PRO A 193 -3.70 20.71 -15.33
N GLY A 194 -4.08 21.95 -15.03
CA GLY A 194 -5.17 22.64 -15.72
C GLY A 194 -6.60 22.35 -15.21
N GLN A 195 -6.79 21.47 -14.22
CA GLN A 195 -8.12 21.29 -13.64
C GLN A 195 -8.43 22.37 -12.58
N LYS A 196 -9.34 23.29 -12.89
CA LYS A 196 -9.88 24.31 -11.96
C LYS A 196 -10.72 23.73 -10.80
N ARG A 197 -10.89 22.41 -10.72
CA ARG A 197 -11.87 21.75 -9.82
C ARG A 197 -11.43 21.63 -8.35
N PHE A 198 -10.22 22.04 -7.98
CA PHE A 198 -9.75 21.97 -6.59
C PHE A 198 -10.38 22.99 -5.65
N ILE A 199 -11.20 23.91 -6.15
CA ILE A 199 -11.94 24.90 -5.34
C ILE A 199 -12.83 24.20 -4.29
N TYR A 200 -13.32 22.98 -4.55
CA TYR A 200 -14.14 22.22 -3.60
C TYR A 200 -13.37 21.60 -2.44
N VAL A 201 -12.05 21.37 -2.57
CA VAL A 201 -11.24 20.78 -1.48
C VAL A 201 -11.10 21.75 -0.32
N ARG A 202 -11.00 23.06 -0.59
CA ARG A 202 -11.02 24.10 0.45
C ARG A 202 -12.34 24.13 1.22
N TYR A 203 -13.47 23.81 0.57
CA TYR A 203 -14.78 23.79 1.22
C TYR A 203 -14.98 22.59 2.16
N ILE A 204 -14.41 21.43 1.83
CA ILE A 204 -14.50 20.23 2.67
C ILE A 204 -13.50 20.29 3.84
N ALA A 205 -12.31 20.84 3.63
CA ALA A 205 -11.31 21.00 4.69
C ALA A 205 -11.75 21.97 5.81
N GLY A 206 -12.68 22.89 5.54
CA GLY A 206 -13.29 23.75 6.55
C GLY A 206 -14.46 23.13 7.33
N LEU A 207 -14.86 21.89 7.02
CA LEU A 207 -15.99 21.18 7.62
C LEU A 207 -15.56 19.96 8.49
N ILE A 208 -14.26 19.69 8.60
CA ILE A 208 -13.65 18.64 9.45
C ILE A 208 -12.84 19.32 10.54
#